data_AF-A0AAN0J7I7-F1
#
_entry.id   AF-A0AAN0J7I7-F1
#
_cell.length_a   1.000
_cell.length_b   1.000
_cell.length_c   1.000
_cell.angle_alpha   90.00
_cell.angle_beta   90.00
_cell.angle_gamma   90.00
#
_symmetry.space_group_name_H-M   'P 1'
#
loop_
_entity.id
_entity.type
_entity.pdbx_description
1 polymer ?
#
loop_
_entity_poly.entity_id
_entity_poly.type
_entity_poly.pdbx_seq_one_letter_code
_entity_poly.pdbx_strand_id
1 'polypeptide(L)'
;MATVTQTVQRPFVRPQRNYDYLYDPVFTLSSQKDHAKETYKSQTSADKLYSSPNYKTMFSCLRHYPRQTLKLDMTDPVPKHVPRYWTGYTEQARETILRYTRFNYDPLVRLPPKYYPPTDVEGQDRHKFFRRPIIPFLPQMPPTVVLAPQQMITSKDKLELSLAPPATKSVYIQTDYRDSETQTDPYSPEFVIRPGSQPELLTIASLCYGRGLPAGLAEVEIIERARAKRVWEATLPPLNDMTQIEKRRRMMEEQECLEWSYREKEIEAIQDERMELLKKLLAQREVDYQTLNDKRLEYLWLVEITCTCTNSWKHMYKYHRTLNTIFISLRIQFILVIHVHVYLSVLWS
;
A
#
# COMPACT_ATOMS: atom_id res chain seq x y z
N MET A 1 38.50 -4.04 -42.30
CA MET A 1 37.89 -3.90 -40.95
C MET A 1 36.41 -3.60 -41.15
N ALA A 2 35.53 -4.56 -40.85
CA ALA A 2 34.09 -4.38 -41.03
C ALA A 2 33.50 -3.77 -39.75
N THR A 3 33.01 -2.54 -39.85
CA THR A 3 32.33 -1.80 -38.79
C THR A 3 30.96 -2.43 -38.54
N VAL A 4 30.84 -3.21 -37.46
CA VAL A 4 29.56 -3.74 -36.99
C VAL A 4 28.86 -2.64 -36.19
N THR A 5 27.83 -2.04 -36.79
CA THR A 5 26.95 -1.10 -36.11
C THR A 5 26.08 -1.86 -35.11
N GLN A 6 26.44 -1.82 -33.82
CA GLN A 6 25.54 -2.26 -32.76
C GLN A 6 24.45 -1.20 -32.58
N THR A 7 23.23 -1.51 -33.00
CA THR A 7 22.06 -0.74 -32.64
C THR A 7 21.74 -1.04 -31.17
N VAL A 8 22.10 -0.12 -30.28
CA VAL A 8 21.71 -0.19 -28.87
C VAL A 8 20.20 0.01 -28.81
N GLN A 9 19.43 -1.08 -28.81
CA GLN A 9 18.01 -1.01 -28.54
C GLN A 9 17.83 -0.55 -27.10
N ARG A 10 17.12 0.57 -26.91
CA ARG A 10 16.75 1.03 -25.57
C ARG A 10 15.95 -0.09 -24.89
N PRO A 11 16.29 -0.46 -23.65
CA PRO A 11 15.55 -1.50 -22.94
C PRO A 11 14.10 -1.06 -22.81
N PHE A 12 13.17 -1.95 -23.19
CA PHE A 12 11.75 -1.73 -23.01
C PHE A 12 11.44 -1.68 -21.51
N VAL A 13 11.20 -0.47 -20.99
CA VAL A 13 10.85 -0.27 -19.58
C VAL A 13 9.39 -0.66 -19.39
N ARG A 14 9.13 -1.71 -18.62
CA ARG A 14 7.78 -2.06 -18.22
C ARG A 14 7.28 -1.09 -17.14
N PRO A 15 6.03 -0.62 -17.22
CA PRO A 15 5.47 0.29 -16.22
C PRO A 15 5.24 -0.36 -14.85
N GLN A 16 5.14 -1.70 -14.79
CA GLN A 16 4.90 -2.46 -13.57
C GLN A 16 5.82 -3.69 -13.49
N ARG A 17 6.18 -4.10 -12.27
CA ARG A 17 7.01 -5.29 -12.03
C ARG A 17 6.14 -6.55 -12.05
N ASN A 18 6.76 -7.69 -12.36
CA ASN A 18 6.07 -8.97 -12.20
C ASN A 18 5.71 -9.17 -10.71
N TYR A 19 4.47 -9.61 -10.45
CA TYR A 19 3.93 -9.86 -9.11
C TYR A 19 3.72 -8.61 -8.21
N ASP A 20 3.67 -7.38 -8.75
CA ASP A 20 3.33 -6.19 -7.94
C ASP A 20 1.99 -6.37 -7.20
N TYR A 21 1.01 -7.05 -7.81
CA TYR A 21 -0.29 -7.32 -7.18
C TYR A 21 -0.26 -8.14 -5.88
N LEU A 22 0.88 -8.77 -5.52
CA LEU A 22 1.05 -9.45 -4.22
C LEU A 22 1.78 -8.59 -3.20
N TYR A 23 2.72 -7.76 -3.66
CA TYR A 23 3.73 -7.15 -2.79
C TYR A 23 3.58 -5.64 -2.66
N ASP A 24 2.94 -4.98 -3.61
CA ASP A 24 2.75 -3.52 -3.61
C ASP A 24 1.46 -3.16 -2.84
N PRO A 25 1.55 -2.42 -1.72
CA PRO A 25 0.38 -1.99 -0.97
C PRO A 25 -0.50 -0.98 -1.72
N VAL A 26 0.02 -0.32 -2.76
CA VAL A 26 -0.73 0.65 -3.56
C VAL A 26 -1.48 -0.02 -4.72
N PHE A 27 -1.14 -1.27 -5.06
CA PHE A 27 -1.74 -1.98 -6.18
C PHE A 27 -3.15 -2.48 -5.81
N THR A 28 -4.17 -1.86 -6.39
CA THR A 28 -5.58 -2.19 -6.15
C THR A 28 -6.19 -2.98 -7.30
N LEU A 29 -6.94 -4.03 -6.99
CA LEU A 29 -7.68 -4.84 -7.97
C LEU A 29 -9.17 -4.86 -7.64
N SER A 30 -10.03 -4.61 -8.62
CA SER A 30 -11.47 -4.57 -8.42
C SER A 30 -12.10 -5.92 -8.09
N SER A 31 -11.56 -7.02 -8.61
CA SER A 31 -12.20 -8.33 -8.52
C SER A 31 -11.22 -9.50 -8.49
N GLN A 32 -11.72 -10.68 -8.06
CA GLN A 32 -11.00 -11.95 -8.17
C GLN A 32 -10.63 -12.28 -9.62
N LYS A 33 -11.45 -11.88 -10.60
CA LYS A 33 -11.16 -12.09 -12.03
C LYS A 33 -9.94 -11.30 -12.46
N ASP A 34 -9.83 -10.05 -12.01
CA ASP A 34 -8.70 -9.18 -12.32
C ASP A 34 -7.42 -9.70 -11.64
N HIS A 35 -7.53 -10.15 -10.39
CA HIS A 35 -6.44 -10.83 -9.69
C HIS A 35 -5.95 -12.08 -10.44
N ALA A 36 -6.88 -12.93 -10.92
CA ALA A 36 -6.53 -14.11 -11.70
C ALA A 36 -5.86 -13.73 -13.04
N LYS A 37 -6.28 -12.62 -13.67
CA LYS A 37 -5.67 -12.10 -14.90
C LYS A 37 -4.25 -11.62 -14.67
N GLU A 38 -3.98 -10.88 -13.59
CA GLU A 38 -2.62 -10.46 -13.24
C GLU A 38 -1.75 -11.65 -12.80
N THR A 39 -2.35 -12.63 -12.13
CA THR A 39 -1.68 -13.90 -11.82
C THR A 39 -1.25 -14.60 -13.09
N TYR A 40 -2.15 -14.74 -14.07
CA TYR A 40 -1.83 -15.34 -15.35
C TYR A 40 -0.73 -14.56 -16.10
N LYS A 41 -0.85 -13.22 -16.19
CA LYS A 41 0.20 -12.36 -16.79
C LYS A 41 1.56 -12.57 -16.13
N SER A 42 1.62 -12.65 -14.79
CA SER A 42 2.88 -12.85 -14.07
C SER A 42 3.49 -14.23 -14.31
N GLN A 43 2.68 -15.25 -14.53
CA GLN A 43 3.15 -16.61 -14.82
C GLN A 43 3.60 -16.79 -16.27
N THR A 44 2.96 -16.09 -17.21
CA THR A 44 3.26 -16.14 -18.66
C THR A 44 4.22 -15.02 -19.09
N SER A 45 4.86 -14.31 -18.15
CA SER A 45 5.80 -13.24 -18.46
C SER A 45 7.01 -13.76 -19.25
N ALA A 46 7.47 -13.00 -20.25
CA ALA A 46 8.63 -13.35 -21.04
C ALA A 46 9.93 -13.48 -20.24
N ASP A 47 9.98 -12.97 -19.01
CA ASP A 47 11.17 -13.02 -18.14
C ASP A 47 11.49 -14.44 -17.67
N LYS A 48 10.52 -15.36 -17.76
CA LYS A 48 10.75 -16.79 -17.49
C LYS A 48 11.39 -17.52 -18.67
N LEU A 49 11.52 -16.89 -19.83
CA LEU A 49 12.23 -17.46 -20.96
C LEU A 49 13.71 -17.11 -20.84
N TYR A 50 14.55 -18.12 -20.70
CA TYR A 50 16.01 -17.95 -20.76
C TYR A 50 16.59 -18.79 -21.90
N SER A 51 17.68 -18.29 -22.48
CA SER A 51 18.38 -19.01 -23.54
C SER A 51 19.43 -19.94 -22.94
N SER A 52 19.27 -21.24 -23.15
CA SER A 52 20.24 -22.27 -22.78
C SER A 52 21.11 -22.58 -24.00
N PRO A 53 22.44 -22.42 -23.93
CA PRO A 53 23.29 -22.83 -25.04
C PRO A 53 23.24 -24.34 -25.24
N ASN A 54 23.29 -24.77 -26.50
CA ASN A 54 23.46 -26.19 -26.85
C ASN A 54 24.95 -26.47 -26.96
N TYR A 55 25.55 -27.10 -25.96
CA TYR A 55 27.00 -27.31 -25.90
C TYR A 55 27.58 -28.04 -27.13
N LYS A 56 26.83 -28.97 -27.73
CA LYS A 56 27.25 -29.71 -28.94
C LYS A 56 27.33 -28.83 -30.20
N THR A 57 26.53 -27.76 -30.25
CA THR A 57 26.33 -26.92 -31.45
C THR A 57 26.54 -25.44 -31.14
N MET A 58 27.28 -25.11 -30.08
CA MET A 58 27.37 -23.73 -29.56
C MET A 58 27.96 -22.75 -30.58
N PHE A 59 28.86 -23.24 -31.44
CA PHE A 59 29.55 -22.44 -32.47
C PHE A 59 28.95 -22.56 -33.88
N SER A 60 27.82 -23.28 -34.06
CA SER A 60 27.21 -23.43 -35.38
C SER A 60 26.31 -22.23 -35.73
N CYS A 61 26.46 -21.76 -36.97
CA CYS A 61 25.62 -20.70 -37.56
C CYS A 61 24.48 -21.26 -38.45
N LEU A 62 24.36 -22.59 -38.54
CA LEU A 62 23.40 -23.29 -39.39
C LEU A 62 22.00 -23.27 -38.78
N ARG A 63 20.95 -23.03 -39.59
CA ARG A 63 19.55 -23.02 -39.13
C ARG A 63 19.10 -24.35 -38.50
N HIS A 64 19.59 -25.48 -39.02
CA HIS A 64 19.24 -26.82 -38.53
C HIS A 64 20.02 -27.24 -37.28
N TYR A 65 21.09 -26.51 -36.94
CA TYR A 65 21.89 -26.73 -35.73
C TYR A 65 21.93 -25.44 -34.90
N PRO A 66 20.87 -25.16 -34.13
CA PRO A 66 20.80 -23.92 -33.35
C PRO A 66 21.84 -23.95 -32.22
N ARG A 67 22.54 -22.82 -32.06
CA ARG A 67 23.52 -22.56 -30.99
C ARG A 67 22.92 -22.51 -29.58
N GLN A 68 21.63 -22.18 -29.48
CA GLN A 68 20.90 -22.05 -28.21
C GLN A 68 19.45 -22.49 -28.36
N THR A 69 18.87 -22.95 -27.25
CA THR A 69 17.45 -23.30 -27.13
C THR A 69 16.80 -22.42 -26.07
N LEU A 70 15.61 -21.90 -26.34
CA LEU A 70 14.84 -21.16 -25.35
C LEU A 70 14.18 -22.18 -24.42
N LYS A 71 14.42 -22.04 -23.12
CA LYS A 71 13.79 -22.84 -22.07
C LYS A 71 12.95 -21.93 -21.20
N LEU A 72 11.83 -22.45 -20.75
CA LEU A 72 11.01 -21.83 -19.71
C LEU A 72 11.57 -22.24 -18.36
N ASP A 73 11.85 -21.24 -17.52
CA ASP A 73 12.15 -21.46 -16.12
C ASP A 73 10.84 -21.86 -15.41
N MET A 74 10.84 -23.09 -14.90
CA MET A 74 9.71 -23.66 -14.19
C MET A 74 9.71 -23.26 -12.71
N THR A 75 10.80 -22.64 -12.23
CA THR A 75 10.89 -22.16 -10.85
C THR A 75 9.96 -20.96 -10.66
N ASP A 76 9.17 -20.99 -9.59
CA ASP A 76 8.30 -19.88 -9.23
C ASP A 76 9.04 -18.94 -8.28
N PRO A 77 9.22 -17.66 -8.61
CA PRO A 77 9.93 -16.72 -7.74
C PRO A 77 9.16 -16.37 -6.47
N VAL A 78 7.87 -16.72 -6.37
CA VAL A 78 7.03 -16.43 -5.20
C VAL A 78 7.19 -17.52 -4.14
N PRO A 79 7.57 -17.16 -2.89
CA PRO A 79 7.65 -18.13 -1.78
C PRO A 79 6.30 -18.79 -1.48
N LYS A 80 6.33 -20.07 -1.09
CA LYS A 80 5.12 -20.89 -0.83
C LYS A 80 4.19 -20.32 0.25
N HIS A 81 4.72 -19.53 1.19
CA HIS A 81 3.93 -18.96 2.30
C HIS A 81 3.11 -17.74 1.89
N VAL A 82 3.39 -17.14 0.73
CA VAL A 82 2.64 -15.98 0.24
C VAL A 82 1.35 -16.47 -0.42
N PRO A 83 0.17 -16.03 0.05
CA PRO A 83 -1.10 -16.45 -0.53
C PRO A 83 -1.25 -15.89 -1.96
N ARG A 84 -1.68 -16.75 -2.89
CA ARG A 84 -1.92 -16.40 -4.31
C ARG A 84 -3.42 -16.36 -4.66
N TYR A 85 -4.27 -16.59 -3.68
CA TYR A 85 -5.70 -16.47 -3.86
C TYR A 85 -6.13 -15.05 -3.48
N TRP A 86 -7.17 -14.57 -4.16
CA TRP A 86 -7.80 -13.31 -3.81
C TRP A 86 -8.48 -13.44 -2.44
N THR A 87 -7.94 -12.78 -1.42
CA THR A 87 -8.49 -12.75 -0.05
C THR A 87 -9.75 -11.90 0.05
N GLY A 88 -9.99 -11.01 -0.92
CA GLY A 88 -11.15 -10.11 -0.89
C GLY A 88 -11.03 -9.01 0.16
N TYR A 89 -11.68 -7.89 -0.09
CA TYR A 89 -11.56 -6.68 0.74
C TYR A 89 -11.93 -6.91 2.21
N THR A 90 -12.93 -7.75 2.48
CA THR A 90 -13.40 -8.07 3.84
C THR A 90 -12.38 -8.86 4.64
N GLU A 91 -11.64 -9.79 4.02
CA GLU A 91 -10.62 -10.57 4.73
C GLU A 91 -9.32 -9.78 4.86
N GLN A 92 -8.96 -8.95 3.87
CA GLN A 92 -7.83 -8.03 3.98
C GLN A 92 -7.99 -7.05 5.15
N ALA A 93 -9.16 -6.42 5.30
CA ALA A 93 -9.43 -5.53 6.43
C ALA A 93 -9.28 -6.26 7.77
N ARG A 94 -9.78 -7.50 7.86
CA ARG A 94 -9.63 -8.36 9.04
C ARG A 94 -8.16 -8.69 9.32
N GLU A 95 -7.38 -9.04 8.30
CA GLU A 95 -5.95 -9.34 8.44
C GLU A 95 -5.14 -8.12 8.88
N THR A 96 -5.49 -6.93 8.39
CA THR A 96 -4.87 -5.68 8.84
C THR A 96 -5.15 -5.44 10.33
N ILE A 97 -6.38 -5.67 10.79
CA ILE A 97 -6.74 -5.61 12.22
C ILE A 97 -5.99 -6.68 13.02
N LEU A 98 -5.82 -7.90 12.49
CA LEU A 98 -5.01 -8.97 13.11
C LEU A 98 -3.55 -8.57 13.27
N ARG A 99 -2.96 -7.92 12.26
CA ARG A 99 -1.59 -7.41 12.34
C ARG A 99 -1.50 -6.31 13.38
N TYR A 100 -2.40 -5.33 13.33
CA TYR A 100 -2.44 -4.24 14.30
C TYR A 100 -2.56 -4.75 15.74
N THR A 101 -3.50 -5.66 16.01
CA THR A 101 -3.69 -6.27 17.34
C THR A 101 -2.49 -7.08 17.80
N ARG A 102 -1.86 -7.88 16.92
CA ARG A 102 -0.66 -8.67 17.26
C ARG A 102 0.59 -7.80 17.50
N PHE A 103 0.77 -6.74 16.71
CA PHE A 103 1.98 -5.92 16.79
C PHE A 103 1.88 -4.81 17.84
N ASN A 104 0.70 -4.20 18.02
CA ASN A 104 0.48 -3.09 18.94
C ASN A 104 -0.18 -3.50 20.28
N TYR A 105 -0.53 -4.79 20.44
CA TYR A 105 -1.10 -5.36 21.67
C TYR A 105 -2.24 -4.53 22.29
N ASP A 106 -3.11 -3.95 21.46
CA ASP A 106 -4.25 -3.16 21.94
C ASP A 106 -5.37 -4.10 22.42
N PRO A 107 -5.68 -4.14 23.74
CA PRO A 107 -6.71 -5.03 24.29
C PRO A 107 -8.15 -4.59 23.98
N LEU A 108 -8.35 -3.37 23.47
CA LEU A 108 -9.68 -2.83 23.16
C LEU A 108 -10.16 -3.18 21.75
N VAL A 109 -9.23 -3.47 20.83
CA VAL A 109 -9.54 -3.82 19.44
C VAL A 109 -9.99 -5.27 19.37
N ARG A 110 -11.31 -5.49 19.36
CA ARG A 110 -11.89 -6.82 19.16
C ARG A 110 -11.94 -7.17 17.68
N LEU A 111 -11.36 -8.31 17.34
CA LEU A 111 -11.50 -8.90 16.01
C LEU A 111 -12.97 -9.22 15.76
N PRO A 112 -13.57 -8.77 14.65
CA PRO A 112 -14.94 -9.17 14.33
C PRO A 112 -15.01 -10.71 14.27
N PRO A 113 -16.02 -11.38 14.83
CA PRO A 113 -16.14 -12.83 14.69
C PRO A 113 -16.42 -13.19 13.22
N LYS A 114 -15.73 -14.21 12.67
CA LYS A 114 -16.03 -14.71 11.32
C LYS A 114 -17.19 -15.69 11.44
N TYR A 115 -18.39 -15.24 11.07
CA TYR A 115 -19.58 -16.09 11.06
C TYR A 115 -19.60 -16.93 9.79
N TYR A 116 -19.61 -18.25 9.96
CA TYR A 116 -19.89 -19.19 8.88
C TYR A 116 -21.35 -19.60 9.01
N PRO A 117 -22.23 -19.25 8.05
CA PRO A 117 -23.60 -19.71 8.10
C PRO A 117 -23.61 -21.25 8.06
N PRO A 118 -24.48 -21.92 8.82
CA PRO A 118 -24.64 -23.36 8.73
C PRO A 118 -25.13 -23.71 7.32
N THR A 119 -24.27 -24.32 6.51
CA THR A 119 -24.59 -24.75 5.15
C THR A 119 -24.93 -26.22 5.13
N ASP A 120 -26.11 -26.55 4.60
CA ASP A 120 -26.55 -27.93 4.43
C ASP A 120 -25.99 -28.52 3.12
N VAL A 121 -24.97 -29.37 3.24
CA VAL A 121 -24.23 -29.94 2.09
C VAL A 121 -25.11 -30.89 1.27
N GLU A 122 -26.08 -31.55 1.90
CA GLU A 122 -26.95 -32.54 1.26
C GLU A 122 -28.31 -31.93 0.85
N GLY A 123 -28.75 -30.86 1.51
CA GLY A 123 -30.03 -30.21 1.28
C GLY A 123 -30.02 -29.03 0.29
N GLN A 124 -30.56 -27.89 0.72
CA GLN A 124 -30.82 -26.72 -0.14
C GLN A 124 -29.53 -26.12 -0.73
N ASP A 125 -28.44 -26.17 0.03
CA ASP A 125 -27.16 -25.58 -0.33
C ASP A 125 -26.26 -26.51 -1.16
N ARG A 126 -26.76 -27.69 -1.52
CA ARG A 126 -26.06 -28.67 -2.37
C ARG A 126 -25.49 -28.00 -3.63
N HIS A 127 -26.24 -27.13 -4.30
CA HIS A 127 -25.78 -26.43 -5.50
C HIS A 127 -24.49 -25.59 -5.32
N LYS A 128 -24.15 -25.14 -4.11
CA LYS A 128 -22.92 -24.38 -3.81
C LYS A 128 -21.68 -25.27 -3.83
N PHE A 129 -21.82 -26.55 -3.50
CA PHE A 129 -20.73 -27.52 -3.37
C PHE A 129 -20.51 -28.37 -4.62
N PHE A 130 -21.48 -28.39 -5.54
CA PHE A 130 -21.37 -29.09 -6.82
C PHE A 130 -20.86 -28.12 -7.90
N ARG A 131 -19.55 -27.93 -7.97
CA ARG A 131 -18.91 -27.40 -9.18
C ARG A 131 -18.38 -28.56 -10.00
N ARG A 132 -18.74 -28.62 -11.30
CA ARG A 132 -17.99 -29.43 -12.26
C ARG A 132 -16.56 -28.87 -12.29
N PRO A 133 -15.51 -29.66 -12.02
CA PRO A 133 -14.16 -29.17 -12.17
C PRO A 133 -14.01 -28.72 -13.63
N ILE A 134 -13.64 -27.46 -13.85
CA ILE A 134 -13.25 -26.99 -15.17
C ILE A 134 -11.92 -27.68 -15.45
N ILE A 135 -11.96 -28.77 -16.22
CA ILE A 135 -10.76 -29.45 -16.70
C ILE A 135 -10.14 -28.49 -17.71
N PRO A 136 -8.96 -27.89 -17.45
CA PRO A 136 -8.37 -26.89 -18.33
C PRO A 136 -7.95 -27.44 -19.71
N PHE A 137 -7.99 -28.76 -19.88
CA PHE A 137 -7.65 -29.46 -21.12
C PHE A 137 -8.76 -30.44 -21.51
N LEU A 138 -9.94 -29.93 -21.89
CA LEU A 138 -10.69 -30.65 -22.92
C LEU A 138 -10.01 -30.34 -24.25
N PRO A 139 -9.43 -31.30 -24.97
CA PRO A 139 -9.09 -31.07 -26.37
C PRO A 139 -10.38 -30.64 -27.08
N GLN A 140 -10.37 -29.44 -27.66
CA GLN A 140 -11.39 -29.07 -28.64
C GLN A 140 -11.46 -30.20 -29.65
N MET A 141 -12.67 -30.68 -29.94
CA MET A 141 -12.90 -31.66 -31.00
C MET A 141 -12.09 -31.27 -32.25
N PRO A 142 -11.41 -32.22 -32.89
CA PRO A 142 -10.67 -31.92 -34.11
C PRO A 142 -11.63 -31.35 -35.16
N PRO A 143 -11.19 -30.36 -35.96
CA PRO A 143 -12.01 -29.79 -37.01
C PRO A 143 -12.05 -30.79 -38.17
N THR A 144 -12.88 -31.82 -38.06
CA THR A 144 -13.36 -32.51 -39.26
C THR A 144 -14.45 -31.61 -39.85
N VAL A 145 -13.99 -30.72 -40.74
CA VAL A 145 -14.83 -29.86 -41.57
C VAL A 145 -15.77 -30.76 -42.37
N VAL A 146 -17.03 -30.84 -41.94
CA VAL A 146 -18.14 -31.20 -42.85
C VAL A 146 -18.62 -29.88 -43.44
N LEU A 147 -18.21 -29.62 -44.68
CA LEU A 147 -18.76 -28.56 -45.52
C LEU A 147 -20.26 -28.78 -45.70
N ALA A 148 -21.09 -28.09 -44.92
CA ALA A 148 -22.50 -27.91 -45.21
C ALA A 148 -22.69 -26.55 -45.91
N PRO A 149 -23.34 -26.48 -47.07
CA PRO A 149 -23.58 -25.20 -47.74
C PRO A 149 -24.58 -24.36 -46.93
N GLN A 150 -24.20 -23.11 -46.65
CA GLN A 150 -25.07 -22.11 -46.05
C GLN A 150 -26.27 -21.82 -46.96
N GLN A 151 -27.48 -22.00 -46.45
CA GLN A 151 -28.68 -21.50 -47.09
C GLN A 151 -28.69 -19.97 -47.00
N MET A 152 -28.83 -19.33 -48.16
CA MET A 152 -28.88 -17.88 -48.28
C MET A 152 -30.17 -17.36 -47.65
N ILE A 153 -30.03 -16.56 -46.59
CA ILE A 153 -31.14 -15.80 -46.01
C ILE A 153 -31.54 -14.73 -47.02
N THR A 154 -32.78 -14.77 -47.48
CA THR A 154 -33.33 -13.83 -48.48
C THR A 154 -33.62 -12.46 -47.85
N SER A 155 -33.56 -11.43 -48.69
CA SER A 155 -33.56 -10.00 -48.37
C SER A 155 -34.82 -9.42 -47.71
N LYS A 156 -35.77 -10.26 -47.26
CA LYS A 156 -37.04 -9.80 -46.68
C LYS A 156 -36.97 -9.53 -45.16
N ASP A 157 -36.01 -10.13 -44.45
CA ASP A 157 -35.91 -9.98 -42.99
C ASP A 157 -35.11 -8.74 -42.55
N LYS A 158 -34.67 -7.90 -43.49
CA LYS A 158 -33.84 -6.70 -43.20
C LYS A 158 -34.64 -5.41 -43.04
N LEU A 159 -35.97 -5.43 -43.24
CA LEU A 159 -36.80 -4.23 -43.30
C LEU A 159 -37.60 -3.94 -42.02
N GLU A 160 -37.68 -4.86 -41.06
CA GLU A 160 -38.49 -4.65 -39.84
C GLU A 160 -37.68 -4.22 -38.60
N LEU A 161 -36.36 -4.00 -38.71
CA LEU A 161 -35.52 -3.54 -37.61
C LEU A 161 -35.03 -2.09 -37.83
N SER A 162 -35.93 -1.17 -38.16
CA SER A 162 -35.59 0.24 -38.47
C SER A 162 -36.29 1.29 -37.58
N LEU A 163 -36.72 0.93 -36.37
CA LEU A 163 -37.24 1.89 -35.39
C LEU A 163 -36.50 1.83 -34.05
N ALA A 164 -35.17 1.72 -34.10
CA ALA A 164 -34.33 2.00 -32.93
C ALA A 164 -34.02 3.51 -32.88
N PRO A 165 -34.20 4.20 -31.73
CA PRO A 165 -33.78 5.58 -31.60
C PRO A 165 -32.25 5.69 -31.81
N PRO A 166 -31.75 6.84 -32.29
CA PRO A 166 -30.33 7.01 -32.59
C PRO A 166 -29.46 6.73 -31.35
N ALA A 167 -28.39 5.98 -31.55
CA ALA A 167 -27.50 5.49 -30.48
C ALA A 167 -26.77 6.61 -29.71
N THR A 168 -26.80 7.84 -30.19
CA THR A 168 -26.18 9.00 -29.54
C THR A 168 -27.14 10.17 -29.51
N LYS A 169 -27.33 10.72 -28.31
CA LYS A 169 -28.11 11.94 -28.04
C LYS A 169 -27.17 12.96 -27.41
N SER A 170 -27.06 14.15 -27.99
CA SER A 170 -26.30 15.25 -27.39
C SER A 170 -27.07 15.79 -26.18
N VAL A 171 -26.41 15.79 -25.03
CA VAL A 171 -26.90 16.40 -23.79
C VAL A 171 -25.93 17.51 -23.44
N TYR A 172 -26.40 18.75 -23.43
CA TYR A 172 -25.63 19.89 -22.93
C TYR A 172 -25.71 19.88 -21.41
N ILE A 173 -24.57 19.75 -20.75
CA ILE A 173 -24.45 19.84 -19.29
C ILE A 173 -23.71 21.15 -19.01
N GLN A 174 -24.39 22.08 -18.35
CA GLN A 174 -23.78 23.30 -17.83
C GLN A 174 -23.31 23.01 -16.41
N THR A 175 -22.01 23.10 -16.16
CA THR A 175 -21.43 22.95 -14.82
C THR A 175 -21.54 24.28 -14.08
N ASP A 176 -22.18 24.29 -12.91
CA ASP A 176 -22.31 25.47 -12.04
C ASP A 176 -21.01 25.80 -11.27
N TYR A 177 -19.98 24.95 -11.41
CA TYR A 177 -18.69 25.08 -10.74
C TYR A 177 -17.64 25.64 -11.69
N ARG A 178 -16.90 26.63 -11.20
CA ARG A 178 -15.73 27.18 -11.89
C ARG A 178 -14.62 26.13 -11.87
N ASP A 179 -14.19 25.66 -13.04
CA ASP A 179 -13.11 24.67 -13.19
C ASP A 179 -11.74 25.26 -12.81
N SER A 180 -11.47 25.42 -11.51
CA SER A 180 -10.17 25.86 -10.99
C SER A 180 -9.02 24.89 -11.35
N GLU A 181 -9.34 23.64 -11.67
CA GLU A 181 -8.37 22.61 -12.05
C GLU A 181 -7.93 22.71 -13.53
N THR A 182 -8.63 23.51 -14.36
CA THR A 182 -8.25 23.77 -15.76
C THR A 182 -7.33 24.98 -15.93
N GLN A 183 -6.99 25.66 -14.83
CA GLN A 183 -6.13 26.84 -14.86
C GLN A 183 -4.66 26.41 -14.98
N THR A 184 -4.14 26.41 -16.20
CA THR A 184 -2.74 26.16 -16.51
C THR A 184 -1.84 27.28 -16.00
N ASP A 185 -0.56 26.98 -15.79
CA ASP A 185 0.44 28.00 -15.55
C ASP A 185 0.40 29.07 -16.65
N PRO A 186 0.57 30.37 -16.32
CA PRO A 186 0.60 31.42 -17.32
C PRO A 186 1.69 31.13 -18.36
N TYR A 187 1.34 31.31 -19.65
CA TYR A 187 2.21 30.96 -20.77
C TYR A 187 3.57 31.67 -20.68
N SER A 188 4.65 30.89 -20.64
CA SER A 188 6.04 31.37 -20.74
C SER A 188 6.55 31.21 -22.18
N PRO A 189 6.84 32.30 -22.91
CA PRO A 189 7.32 32.21 -24.28
C PRO A 189 8.75 31.68 -24.38
N GLU A 190 9.07 31.06 -25.51
CA GLU A 190 10.45 30.68 -25.85
C GLU A 190 11.31 31.92 -26.12
N PHE A 191 12.58 31.89 -25.70
CA PHE A 191 13.52 33.01 -25.86
C PHE A 191 14.79 32.59 -26.59
N VAL A 192 15.39 33.52 -27.33
CA VAL A 192 16.68 33.32 -28.02
C VAL A 192 17.73 34.25 -27.40
N ILE A 193 18.86 33.67 -26.94
CA ILE A 193 19.94 34.42 -26.31
C ILE A 193 21.03 34.74 -27.35
N ARG A 194 21.53 35.98 -27.35
CA ARG A 194 22.73 36.34 -28.11
C ARG A 194 23.97 35.65 -27.51
N PRO A 195 24.86 35.05 -28.32
CA PRO A 195 26.08 34.43 -27.81
C PRO A 195 26.94 35.46 -27.07
N GLY A 196 27.29 35.18 -25.82
CA GLY A 196 28.04 36.08 -24.93
C GLY A 196 27.20 37.00 -24.04
N SER A 197 25.87 37.04 -24.20
CA SER A 197 24.98 37.79 -23.31
C SER A 197 24.31 36.85 -22.30
N GLN A 198 24.44 37.11 -21.00
CA GLN A 198 23.76 36.34 -19.94
C GLN A 198 22.75 37.22 -19.18
N PRO A 199 21.48 37.29 -19.62
CA PRO A 199 20.48 38.16 -18.97
C PRO A 199 20.17 37.71 -17.53
N GLU A 200 19.85 38.66 -16.65
CA GLU A 200 19.49 38.41 -15.23
C GLU A 200 18.25 37.53 -15.07
N LEU A 201 17.24 37.77 -15.91
CA LEU A 201 15.96 37.07 -15.87
C LEU A 201 16.11 35.55 -16.04
N LEU A 202 17.07 35.08 -16.84
CA LEU A 202 17.27 33.65 -17.07
C LEU A 202 17.91 32.91 -15.89
N THR A 203 18.60 33.63 -15.00
CA THR A 203 19.09 33.05 -13.74
C THR A 203 17.93 32.73 -12.79
N ILE A 204 16.78 33.38 -12.96
CA ILE A 204 15.61 33.29 -12.09
C ILE A 204 14.50 32.44 -12.73
N ALA A 205 14.75 31.85 -13.90
CA ALA A 205 13.74 31.09 -14.65
C ALA A 205 13.16 29.86 -13.89
N SER A 206 13.79 29.44 -12.79
CA SER A 206 13.25 28.41 -11.91
C SER A 206 12.08 28.88 -11.04
N LEU A 207 11.89 30.19 -10.86
CA LEU A 207 10.75 30.75 -10.12
C LEU A 207 9.55 30.87 -11.07
N CYS A 208 8.47 30.16 -10.75
CA CYS A 208 7.22 30.16 -11.52
C CYS A 208 6.04 30.59 -10.64
N TYR A 209 4.89 30.88 -11.26
CA TYR A 209 3.65 31.14 -10.51
C TYR A 209 3.30 29.94 -9.62
N GLY A 210 3.05 30.17 -8.33
CA GLY A 210 2.85 29.09 -7.35
C GLY A 210 4.12 28.34 -6.91
N ARG A 211 5.27 28.66 -7.51
CA ARG A 211 6.62 28.17 -7.13
C ARG A 211 7.60 29.34 -6.99
N GLY A 212 7.37 30.18 -5.97
CA GLY A 212 8.24 31.31 -5.60
C GLY A 212 7.85 32.67 -6.17
N LEU A 213 6.70 32.78 -6.86
CA LEU A 213 6.03 34.06 -7.10
C LEU A 213 4.61 34.07 -6.49
N PRO A 214 4.17 35.16 -5.82
CA PRO A 214 4.87 36.44 -5.63
C PRO A 214 6.13 36.31 -4.77
N ALA A 215 7.18 37.04 -5.14
CA ALA A 215 8.49 36.91 -4.52
C ALA A 215 8.44 37.31 -3.04
N GLY A 216 8.84 36.40 -2.16
CA GLY A 216 9.11 36.63 -0.75
C GLY A 216 10.56 37.06 -0.51
N LEU A 217 10.95 37.12 0.76
CA LEU A 217 12.28 37.58 1.18
C LEU A 217 13.38 36.64 0.66
N ALA A 218 13.16 35.33 0.70
CA ALA A 218 14.14 34.34 0.25
C ALA A 218 14.44 34.46 -1.26
N GLU A 219 13.41 34.66 -2.10
CA GLU A 219 13.63 34.85 -3.54
C GLU A 219 14.38 36.16 -3.83
N VAL A 220 14.09 37.23 -3.07
CA VAL A 220 14.82 38.50 -3.20
C VAL A 220 16.29 38.34 -2.82
N GLU A 221 16.60 37.63 -1.73
CA GLU A 221 17.99 37.35 -1.32
C GLU A 221 18.76 36.53 -2.36
N ILE A 222 18.12 35.57 -3.03
CA ILE A 222 18.71 34.81 -4.13
C ILE A 222 19.07 35.74 -5.29
N ILE A 223 18.17 36.67 -5.63
CA ILE A 223 18.38 37.65 -6.73
C ILE A 223 19.54 38.60 -6.39
N GLU A 224 19.56 39.13 -5.17
CA GLU A 224 20.63 40.02 -4.72
C GLU A 224 21.99 39.32 -4.70
N ARG A 225 22.03 38.05 -4.26
CA ARG A 225 23.25 37.24 -4.35
C ARG A 225 23.70 37.01 -5.78
N ALA A 226 22.78 36.69 -6.69
CA ALA A 226 23.11 36.50 -8.10
C ALA A 226 23.70 37.78 -8.71
N ARG A 227 23.19 38.96 -8.33
CA ARG A 227 23.74 40.26 -8.75
C ARG A 227 25.12 40.50 -8.15
N ALA A 228 25.30 40.26 -6.85
CA ALA A 228 26.59 40.40 -6.19
C ALA A 228 27.65 39.49 -6.82
N LYS A 229 27.29 38.24 -7.17
CA LYS A 229 28.16 37.30 -7.89
C LYS A 229 28.59 37.84 -9.25
N ARG A 230 27.68 38.43 -10.03
CA ARG A 230 28.02 39.05 -11.34
C ARG A 230 28.96 40.24 -11.20
N VAL A 231 28.72 41.10 -10.21
CA VAL A 231 29.61 42.24 -9.91
C VAL A 231 31.00 41.72 -9.54
N TRP A 232 31.07 40.68 -8.70
CA TRP A 232 32.32 40.03 -8.34
C TRP A 232 33.02 39.36 -9.54
N GLU A 233 32.29 38.64 -10.40
CA GLU A 233 32.83 38.03 -11.62
C GLU A 233 33.45 39.08 -12.56
N ALA A 234 32.86 40.28 -12.63
CA ALA A 234 33.41 41.41 -13.39
C ALA A 234 34.72 41.97 -12.80
N THR A 235 34.98 41.78 -11.50
CA THR A 235 36.24 42.17 -10.84
C THR A 235 37.39 41.18 -11.06
N LEU A 236 37.13 40.01 -11.63
CA LEU A 236 38.16 38.98 -11.83
C LEU A 236 39.18 39.40 -12.90
N PRO A 237 40.49 39.16 -12.67
CA PRO A 237 41.53 39.35 -13.68
C PRO A 237 41.24 38.57 -14.97
N PRO A 238 41.53 39.12 -16.16
CA PRO A 238 41.29 38.43 -17.42
C PRO A 238 42.11 37.13 -17.54
N LEU A 239 41.58 36.13 -18.25
CA LEU A 239 42.22 34.82 -18.40
C LEU A 239 43.55 34.86 -19.19
N ASN A 240 43.80 35.94 -19.92
CA ASN A 240 44.96 36.05 -20.81
C ASN A 240 46.27 36.38 -20.07
N ASP A 241 46.21 36.88 -18.84
CA ASP A 241 47.39 37.33 -18.08
C ASP A 241 47.95 36.22 -17.18
N MET A 242 49.00 35.55 -17.64
CA MET A 242 49.64 34.42 -16.93
C MET A 242 50.19 34.79 -15.54
N THR A 243 50.51 36.06 -15.30
CA THR A 243 51.03 36.56 -14.02
C THR A 243 49.96 36.75 -12.94
N GLN A 244 48.68 36.83 -13.33
CA GLN A 244 47.56 37.09 -12.42
C GLN A 244 46.67 35.86 -12.18
N ILE A 245 47.02 34.71 -12.78
CA ILE A 245 46.26 33.46 -12.67
C ILE A 245 46.16 33.01 -11.21
N GLU A 246 47.24 33.10 -10.43
CA GLU A 246 47.22 32.70 -9.01
C GLU A 246 46.28 33.57 -8.18
N LYS A 247 46.23 34.89 -8.45
CA LYS A 247 45.29 35.80 -7.78
C LYS A 247 43.85 35.46 -8.15
N ARG A 248 43.58 35.19 -9.43
CA ARG A 248 42.26 34.75 -9.90
C ARG A 248 41.84 33.43 -9.24
N ARG A 249 42.74 32.46 -9.16
CA ARG A 249 42.49 31.17 -8.48
C ARG A 249 42.12 31.39 -7.02
N ARG A 250 42.89 32.18 -6.27
CA ARG A 250 42.60 32.47 -4.86
C ARG A 250 41.24 33.14 -4.67
N MET A 251 40.92 34.15 -5.49
CA MET A 251 39.62 34.80 -5.40
C MET A 251 38.48 33.81 -5.71
N MET A 252 38.65 32.94 -6.72
CA MET A 252 37.67 31.89 -7.03
C MET A 252 37.49 30.90 -5.87
N GLU A 253 38.58 30.41 -5.27
CA GLU A 253 38.55 29.49 -4.13
C GLU A 253 37.87 30.12 -2.90
N GLU A 254 38.17 31.39 -2.60
CA GLU A 254 37.53 32.15 -1.52
C GLU A 254 36.02 32.29 -1.76
N GLN A 255 35.61 32.63 -2.98
CA GLN A 255 34.20 32.75 -3.33
C GLN A 255 33.48 31.40 -3.29
N GLU A 256 34.12 30.32 -3.76
CA GLU A 256 33.58 28.96 -3.65
C GLU A 256 33.38 28.59 -2.18
N CYS A 257 34.35 28.88 -1.30
CA CYS A 257 34.22 28.62 0.14
C CYS A 257 33.05 29.40 0.76
N LEU A 258 32.84 30.65 0.36
CA LEU A 258 31.70 31.46 0.83
C LEU A 258 30.37 30.87 0.35
N GLU A 259 30.26 30.49 -0.92
CA GLU A 259 29.06 29.85 -1.47
C GLU A 259 28.77 28.51 -0.78
N TRP A 260 29.80 27.72 -0.49
CA TRP A 260 29.68 26.47 0.25
C TRP A 260 29.21 26.72 1.68
N SER A 261 29.77 27.72 2.37
CA SER A 261 29.34 28.08 3.73
C SER A 261 27.88 28.54 3.78
N TYR A 262 27.40 29.24 2.75
CA TYR A 262 26.00 29.63 2.66
C TYR A 262 25.10 28.41 2.48
N ARG A 263 25.46 27.52 1.55
CA ARG A 263 24.72 26.30 1.29
C ARG A 263 24.68 25.40 2.53
N GLU A 264 25.78 25.34 3.27
CA GLU A 264 25.88 24.57 4.51
C GLU A 264 24.91 25.12 5.57
N LYS A 265 24.84 26.44 5.76
CA LYS A 265 23.86 27.09 6.66
C LYS A 265 22.41 26.84 6.24
N GLU A 266 22.11 26.87 4.94
CA GLU A 266 20.77 26.57 4.43
C GLU A 266 20.39 25.11 4.69
N ILE A 267 21.32 24.19 4.46
CA ILE A 267 21.14 22.76 4.77
C ILE A 267 20.96 22.56 6.28
N GLU A 268 21.75 23.23 7.11
CA GLU A 268 21.66 23.18 8.57
C GLU A 268 20.29 23.66 9.05
N ALA A 269 19.80 24.81 8.58
CA ALA A 269 18.47 25.33 8.92
C ALA A 269 17.35 24.34 8.56
N ILE A 270 17.39 23.76 7.35
CA ILE A 270 16.42 22.74 6.92
C ILE A 270 16.52 21.48 7.80
N GLN A 271 17.74 21.08 8.17
CA GLN A 271 17.95 19.94 9.05
C GLN A 271 17.40 20.22 10.45
N ASP A 272 17.61 21.41 11.01
CA ASP A 272 17.10 21.81 12.30
C ASP A 272 15.56 21.78 12.34
N GLU A 273 14.90 22.35 11.33
CA GLU A 273 13.44 22.27 11.19
C GLU A 273 12.94 20.81 11.15
N ARG A 274 13.61 19.96 10.36
CA ARG A 274 13.29 18.53 10.30
C ARG A 274 13.51 17.86 11.65
N MET A 275 14.58 18.20 12.36
CA MET A 275 14.89 17.67 13.68
C MET A 275 13.87 18.10 14.73
N GLU A 276 13.36 19.32 14.66
CA GLU A 276 12.27 19.80 15.51
C GLU A 276 10.96 19.03 15.26
N LEU A 277 10.59 18.84 13.99
CA LEU A 277 9.42 18.04 13.64
C LEU A 277 9.58 16.59 14.14
N LEU A 278 10.77 16.02 13.98
CA LEU A 278 11.06 14.67 14.46
C LEU A 278 10.94 14.58 16.00
N LYS A 279 11.48 15.56 16.74
CA LYS A 279 11.33 15.65 18.20
C LYS A 279 9.85 15.72 18.60
N LYS A 280 9.04 16.53 17.91
CA LYS A 280 7.58 16.63 18.15
C LYS A 280 6.88 15.29 17.91
N LEU A 281 7.21 14.59 16.81
CA LEU A 281 6.65 13.27 16.50
C LEU A 281 7.06 12.21 17.52
N LEU A 282 8.32 12.24 18.00
CA LEU A 282 8.77 11.34 19.06
C LEU A 282 8.05 11.61 20.39
N ALA A 283 7.87 12.88 20.75
CA ALA A 283 7.10 13.24 21.95
C ALA A 283 5.64 12.77 21.86
N GLN A 284 4.99 12.96 20.71
CA GLN A 284 3.64 12.45 20.46
C GLN A 284 3.59 10.93 20.59
N ARG A 285 4.52 10.23 19.96
CA ARG A 285 4.63 8.76 20.06
C ARG A 285 4.79 8.32 21.51
N GLU A 286 5.65 8.97 22.28
CA GLU A 286 5.89 8.64 23.68
C GLU A 286 4.62 8.83 24.52
N VAL A 287 3.89 9.94 24.32
CA VAL A 287 2.59 10.18 24.97
C VAL A 287 1.60 9.08 24.59
N ASP A 288 1.49 8.72 23.32
CA ASP A 288 0.60 7.65 22.86
C ASP A 288 0.95 6.32 23.55
N TYR A 289 2.23 5.96 23.62
CA TYR A 289 2.70 4.77 24.35
C TYR A 289 2.36 4.81 25.83
N GLN A 290 2.54 5.95 26.49
CA GLN A 290 2.18 6.12 27.90
C GLN A 290 0.67 5.94 28.08
N THR A 291 -0.17 6.56 27.24
CA THR A 291 -1.62 6.40 27.34
C THR A 291 -2.07 4.95 27.14
N LEU A 292 -1.41 4.20 26.24
CA LEU A 292 -1.70 2.78 26.03
C LEU A 292 -1.26 1.95 27.24
N ASN A 293 -0.11 2.27 27.84
CA ASN A 293 0.37 1.60 29.03
C ASN A 293 -0.52 1.88 30.24
N ASP A 294 -0.98 3.13 30.41
CA ASP A 294 -1.90 3.52 31.47
C ASP A 294 -3.23 2.79 31.35
N LYS A 295 -3.83 2.75 30.14
CA LYS A 295 -5.03 1.95 29.87
C LYS A 295 -4.83 0.46 30.18
N ARG A 296 -3.64 -0.07 29.88
CA ARG A 296 -3.29 -1.45 30.21
C ARG A 296 -3.19 -1.67 31.71
N LEU A 297 -2.57 -0.75 32.44
CA LEU A 297 -2.51 -0.78 33.89
C LEU A 297 -3.91 -0.70 34.48
N GLU A 298 -4.73 0.27 34.07
CA GLU A 298 -6.13 0.40 34.50
C GLU A 298 -6.92 -0.89 34.27
N TYR A 299 -6.77 -1.52 33.10
CA TYR A 299 -7.41 -2.80 32.83
C TYR A 299 -6.95 -3.91 33.81
N LEU A 300 -5.64 -4.02 34.05
CA LEU A 300 -5.10 -5.01 35.00
C LEU A 300 -5.60 -4.74 36.43
N TRP A 301 -5.61 -3.47 36.85
CA TRP A 301 -6.15 -3.05 38.14
C TRP A 301 -7.64 -3.40 38.28
N LEU A 302 -8.46 -3.15 37.26
CA LEU A 302 -9.88 -3.53 37.25
C LEU A 302 -10.07 -5.05 37.35
N VAL A 303 -9.24 -5.83 36.65
CA VAL A 303 -9.26 -7.30 36.75
C VAL A 303 -8.88 -7.76 38.15
N GLU A 304 -7.90 -7.14 38.79
CA GLU A 304 -7.50 -7.48 40.16
C GLU A 304 -8.60 -7.12 41.18
N ILE A 305 -9.22 -5.95 41.05
CA ILE A 305 -10.34 -5.52 41.89
C ILE A 305 -11.54 -6.46 41.74
N THR A 306 -11.88 -6.86 40.51
CA THR A 306 -12.99 -7.80 40.28
C THR A 306 -12.68 -9.20 40.81
N CYS A 307 -11.44 -9.69 40.66
CA CYS A 307 -10.99 -10.95 41.26
C CYS A 307 -11.04 -10.93 42.79
N THR A 308 -10.56 -9.86 43.43
CA THR A 308 -10.61 -9.71 44.90
C THR A 308 -12.05 -9.58 45.41
N CYS A 309 -12.90 -8.80 44.73
CA CYS A 309 -14.31 -8.66 45.08
C CYS A 309 -15.08 -9.98 44.96
N THR A 310 -14.87 -10.74 43.88
CA THR A 310 -15.47 -12.08 43.72
C THR A 310 -14.98 -13.08 44.76
N ASN A 311 -13.68 -13.04 45.13
CA ASN A 311 -13.14 -13.87 46.21
C ASN A 311 -13.71 -13.48 47.58
N SER A 312 -13.92 -12.19 47.84
CA SER A 312 -14.60 -11.68 49.04
C SER A 312 -16.06 -12.13 49.10
N TRP A 313 -16.79 -12.01 47.98
CA TRP A 313 -18.17 -12.50 47.86
C TRP A 313 -18.30 -14.01 48.13
N LYS A 314 -17.37 -14.82 47.60
CA LYS A 314 -17.32 -16.27 47.87
C LYS A 314 -17.10 -16.56 49.36
N HIS A 315 -16.23 -15.79 50.03
CA HIS A 315 -16.03 -15.92 51.48
C HIS A 315 -17.31 -15.56 52.25
N MET A 316 -17.92 -14.42 51.94
CA MET A 316 -19.17 -13.98 52.59
C MET A 316 -20.30 -15.01 52.41
N TYR A 317 -20.47 -15.55 51.20
CA TYR A 317 -21.45 -16.61 50.92
C TYR A 317 -21.16 -17.89 51.73
N LYS A 318 -19.89 -18.28 51.85
CA LYS A 318 -19.48 -19.42 52.67
C LYS A 318 -19.82 -19.21 54.15
N TYR A 319 -19.54 -18.03 54.70
CA TYR A 319 -19.91 -17.65 56.08
C TYR A 319 -21.42 -17.65 56.30
N HIS A 320 -22.21 -17.09 55.37
CA HIS A 320 -23.67 -17.10 55.48
C HIS A 320 -24.23 -18.52 55.41
N ARG A 321 -23.64 -19.39 54.58
CA ARG A 321 -24.03 -20.79 54.47
C ARG A 321 -23.72 -21.56 55.77
N THR A 322 -22.54 -21.35 56.37
CA THR A 322 -22.19 -22.00 57.64
C THR A 322 -23.08 -21.53 58.79
N LEU A 323 -23.36 -20.23 58.89
CA LEU A 323 -24.30 -19.68 59.88
C LEU A 323 -25.71 -20.28 59.72
N ASN A 324 -26.23 -20.36 58.50
CA ASN A 324 -27.54 -20.98 58.24
C ASN A 324 -27.55 -22.46 58.63
N THR A 325 -26.49 -23.23 58.32
CA THR A 325 -26.42 -24.64 58.74
C THR A 325 -26.39 -24.79 60.26
N ILE A 326 -25.68 -23.91 60.98
CA ILE A 326 -25.66 -23.89 62.44
C ILE A 326 -27.05 -23.55 62.99
N PHE A 327 -27.72 -22.54 62.42
CA PHE A 327 -29.05 -22.11 62.84
C PHE A 327 -30.11 -23.20 62.62
N ILE A 328 -30.04 -23.91 61.48
CA ILE A 328 -30.92 -25.05 61.19
C ILE A 328 -30.65 -26.20 62.16
N SER A 329 -29.38 -26.51 62.45
CA SER A 329 -29.00 -27.56 63.41
C SER A 329 -29.53 -27.25 64.82
N LEU A 330 -29.34 -26.01 65.30
CA LEU A 330 -29.87 -25.55 66.59
C LEU A 330 -31.40 -25.63 66.63
N ARG A 331 -32.08 -25.25 65.55
CA ARG A 331 -33.54 -25.33 65.44
C ARG A 331 -34.04 -26.78 65.49
N ILE A 332 -33.35 -27.71 64.82
CA ILE A 332 -33.67 -29.15 64.87
C ILE A 332 -33.45 -29.72 66.28
N GLN A 333 -32.33 -29.39 66.93
CA GLN A 333 -32.09 -29.78 68.32
C GLN A 333 -33.16 -29.24 69.27
N PHE A 334 -33.57 -27.98 69.11
CA PHE A 334 -34.62 -27.37 69.92
C PHE A 334 -35.97 -28.08 69.72
N ILE A 335 -36.33 -28.42 68.47
CA ILE A 335 -37.54 -29.19 68.15
C ILE A 335 -37.48 -30.60 68.78
N LEU A 336 -36.34 -31.29 68.68
CA LEU A 336 -36.15 -32.61 69.28
C LEU A 336 -36.30 -32.57 70.81
N VAL A 337 -35.73 -31.56 71.47
CA VAL A 337 -35.87 -31.37 72.93
C VAL A 337 -37.35 -31.15 73.30
N ILE A 338 -38.07 -30.32 72.56
CA ILE A 338 -39.51 -30.12 72.77
C ILE A 338 -40.27 -31.45 72.58
N HIS A 339 -39.97 -32.21 71.52
CA HIS A 339 -40.66 -33.46 71.22
C HIS A 339 -40.42 -34.53 72.29
N VAL A 340 -39.19 -34.62 72.82
CA VAL A 340 -38.82 -35.50 73.93
C VAL A 340 -39.53 -35.06 75.21
N HIS A 341 -39.59 -33.76 75.49
CA HIS A 341 -40.29 -33.23 76.66
C HIS A 341 -41.80 -33.50 76.60
N VAL A 342 -42.42 -33.37 75.42
CA VAL A 342 -43.83 -33.73 75.18
C VAL A 342 -44.04 -35.23 75.36
N TYR A 343 -43.16 -36.08 74.81
CA TYR A 343 -43.24 -37.54 74.98
C TYR A 343 -43.12 -37.97 76.45
N LEU A 344 -42.17 -37.38 77.18
CA LEU A 344 -42.02 -37.62 78.62
C LEU A 344 -43.23 -37.14 79.42
N SER A 345 -43.88 -36.05 79.01
CA SER A 345 -45.10 -35.55 79.66
C SER A 345 -46.30 -36.47 79.44
N VAL A 346 -46.39 -37.12 78.28
CA VAL A 346 -47.44 -38.10 77.93
C VAL A 346 -47.21 -39.47 78.60
N LEU A 347 -45.96 -39.85 78.86
CA LEU A 347 -45.61 -41.09 79.57
C LEU A 347 -45.77 -41.01 81.10
N TRP A 348 -45.98 -39.80 81.64
CA TRP A 348 -46.17 -39.54 83.07
C TRP A 348 -47.59 -39.13 83.46
N SER A 349 -48.54 -39.12 82.51
CA SER A 349 -49.99 -39.07 82.74
C SER A 349 -50.60 -40.43 82.44
#